data_AF-A0A5W8XDK8-F1
#
_entry.id   AF-A0A5W8XDK8-F1
#
_cell.length_a   1.000
_cell.length_b   1.000
_cell.length_c   1.000
_cell.angle_alpha   90.00
_cell.angle_beta   90.00
_cell.angle_gamma   90.00
#
_symmetry.space_group_name_H-M   'P 1'
#
loop_
_entity.id
_entity.type
_entity.pdbx_description
1 polymer ?
#
loop_
_entity_poly.entity_id
_entity_poly.type
_entity_poly.pdbx_seq_one_letter_code
_entity_poly.pdbx_strand_id
1 'polypeptide(L)'
;FTATVTGDKTLTYLLNTDPGSATTMGTVTAVAAGEIQQMNTTYWAQGTSRAVYVLELGELSVPAAVAALGGFIDEDISLGNTYQKFFSYLVPREWDTEQAFKTLANNYTSPGSLVKFFVTTTIATYDAWVSGKYPNVFAGVEAPSIGATEFSMAAPFQSSLANDPGSSNMVPPMAYRYMYGVTAYPIAGNSTLLKTLKKNHINYIGTAAEGGLSNKMLEAGHMLDGKPFNYWYSVAWCALNLELNLANEVINGSNTTVNPLY
;
A
#
# COMPACT_ATOMS: atom_id res chain seq x y z
N PHE A 1 24.74 -10.64 1.42
CA PHE A 1 25.39 -9.68 0.51
C PHE A 1 24.37 -9.22 -0.50
N THR A 2 24.22 -7.93 -0.73
CA THR A 2 23.43 -7.44 -1.86
C THR A 2 24.28 -7.57 -3.11
N ALA A 3 23.70 -8.17 -4.15
CA ALA A 3 24.32 -8.32 -5.44
C ALA A 3 23.55 -7.48 -6.47
N THR A 4 24.28 -6.86 -7.39
CA THR A 4 23.73 -6.10 -8.51
C THR A 4 23.84 -6.96 -9.76
N VAL A 5 22.71 -7.23 -10.42
CA VAL A 5 22.70 -7.88 -11.73
C VAL A 5 23.35 -6.95 -12.76
N THR A 6 24.37 -7.43 -13.45
CA THR A 6 25.12 -6.68 -14.48
C THR A 6 24.93 -7.25 -15.89
N GLY A 7 24.20 -8.35 -16.02
CA GLY A 7 23.84 -8.99 -17.28
C GLY A 7 23.09 -10.29 -17.03
N ASP A 8 22.60 -10.94 -18.10
CA ASP A 8 21.68 -12.08 -18.05
C ASP A 8 22.13 -13.28 -17.20
N LYS A 9 23.44 -13.39 -16.93
CA LYS A 9 24.04 -14.45 -16.10
C LYS A 9 25.15 -13.95 -15.20
N THR A 10 25.23 -12.63 -14.98
CA THR A 10 26.32 -12.02 -14.24
C THR A 10 25.78 -11.07 -13.20
N LEU A 11 26.35 -11.17 -12.00
CA LEU A 11 26.11 -10.23 -10.92
C LEU A 11 27.44 -9.80 -10.33
N THR A 12 27.45 -8.62 -9.72
CA THR A 12 28.58 -8.11 -8.93
C THR A 12 28.12 -7.92 -7.50
N TYR A 13 28.99 -8.19 -6.53
CA TYR A 13 28.72 -7.99 -5.12
C TYR A 13 30.03 -7.60 -4.41
N LEU A 14 29.92 -6.84 -3.33
CA LEU A 14 31.09 -6.40 -2.58
C LEU A 14 31.67 -7.56 -1.76
N LEU A 15 32.99 -7.75 -1.85
CA LEU A 15 33.74 -8.63 -0.95
C LEU A 15 34.32 -7.83 0.21
N ASN A 16 34.10 -8.29 1.45
CA ASN A 16 34.68 -7.66 2.63
C ASN A 16 36.17 -7.99 2.81
N THR A 17 36.65 -9.07 2.16
CA THR A 17 38.04 -9.53 2.19
C THR A 17 38.35 -10.23 0.87
N ASP A 18 39.51 -9.91 0.28
CA ASP A 18 39.98 -10.48 -0.99
C ASP A 18 41.48 -10.85 -0.88
N PRO A 19 41.88 -12.14 -1.04
CA PRO A 19 41.00 -13.29 -1.29
C PRO A 19 40.19 -13.66 -0.04
N GLY A 20 38.88 -13.86 -0.22
CA GLY A 20 38.01 -14.42 0.82
C GLY A 20 38.11 -15.96 0.87
N SER A 21 37.75 -16.56 2.00
CA SER A 21 37.60 -18.02 2.13
C SER A 21 36.15 -18.44 1.83
N ALA A 22 35.82 -18.69 0.56
CA ALA A 22 34.51 -19.24 0.21
C ALA A 22 34.48 -20.76 0.51
N THR A 23 33.88 -21.15 1.63
CA THR A 23 33.81 -22.56 2.06
C THR A 23 32.45 -23.22 1.81
N THR A 24 31.44 -22.45 1.36
CA THR A 24 30.07 -22.94 1.20
C THR A 24 29.41 -22.22 0.02
N MET A 25 28.72 -22.98 -0.83
CA MET A 25 27.94 -22.43 -1.94
C MET A 25 26.69 -21.74 -1.41
N GLY A 26 26.52 -20.46 -1.74
CA GLY A 26 25.33 -19.68 -1.38
C GLY A 26 24.19 -19.86 -2.37
N THR A 27 23.00 -19.37 -2.00
CA THR A 27 21.87 -19.20 -2.90
C THR A 27 21.71 -17.72 -3.26
N VAL A 28 21.30 -17.46 -4.50
CA VAL A 28 20.91 -16.12 -4.97
C VAL A 28 19.39 -16.09 -5.00
N THR A 29 18.81 -15.00 -4.50
CA THR A 29 17.36 -14.78 -4.51
C THR A 29 17.12 -13.35 -4.93
N ALA A 30 16.16 -13.12 -5.83
CA ALA A 30 15.78 -11.78 -6.24
C ALA A 30 15.26 -10.98 -5.03
N VAL A 31 15.55 -9.68 -4.98
CA VAL A 31 15.08 -8.78 -3.92
C VAL A 31 13.55 -8.87 -3.78
N ALA A 32 12.84 -8.87 -4.91
CA ALA A 32 11.39 -9.02 -4.95
C ALA A 32 10.88 -10.31 -4.25
N ALA A 33 11.58 -11.44 -4.39
CA ALA A 33 11.17 -12.69 -3.73
C ALA A 33 11.34 -12.62 -2.20
N GLY A 34 12.38 -11.93 -1.72
CA GLY A 34 12.55 -11.66 -0.29
C GLY A 34 11.48 -10.72 0.25
N GLU A 35 11.17 -9.64 -0.48
CA GLU A 35 10.13 -8.69 -0.06
C GLU A 35 8.74 -9.32 -0.06
N ILE A 36 8.40 -10.18 -1.04
CA ILE A 36 7.12 -10.91 -1.05
C ILE A 36 6.98 -11.79 0.20
N GLN A 37 8.05 -12.46 0.64
CA GLN A 37 8.02 -13.25 1.88
C GLN A 37 7.79 -12.39 3.11
N GLN A 38 8.41 -11.21 3.17
CA GLN A 38 8.21 -10.23 4.25
C GLN A 38 6.78 -9.67 4.25
N MET A 39 6.27 -9.29 3.07
CA MET A 39 4.88 -8.84 2.88
C MET A 39 3.91 -9.92 3.35
N ASN A 40 4.10 -11.17 2.92
CA ASN A 40 3.29 -12.31 3.34
C ASN A 40 3.31 -12.49 4.86
N THR A 41 4.49 -12.46 5.47
CA THR A 41 4.65 -12.61 6.92
C THR A 41 3.89 -11.52 7.69
N THR A 42 4.07 -10.25 7.32
CA THR A 42 3.42 -9.13 8.01
C THR A 42 1.92 -9.03 7.71
N TYR A 43 1.49 -9.37 6.49
CA TYR A 43 0.07 -9.39 6.10
C TYR A 43 -0.71 -10.38 6.96
N TRP A 44 -0.24 -11.64 7.04
CA TRP A 44 -0.94 -12.69 7.80
C TRP A 44 -0.81 -12.54 9.32
N ALA A 45 0.13 -11.73 9.80
CA ALA A 45 0.17 -11.34 11.21
C ALA A 45 -1.05 -10.51 11.64
N GLN A 46 -1.77 -9.88 10.71
CA GLN A 46 -3.02 -9.15 11.01
C GLN A 46 -4.26 -10.05 11.09
N GLY A 47 -4.14 -11.34 10.75
CA GLY A 47 -5.24 -12.29 10.72
C GLY A 47 -5.33 -13.06 9.40
N THR A 48 -6.09 -14.16 9.39
CA THR A 48 -6.07 -15.19 8.32
C THR A 48 -7.31 -15.27 7.43
N SER A 49 -8.31 -14.40 7.65
CA SER A 49 -9.61 -14.51 6.98
C SER A 49 -9.74 -13.71 5.68
N ARG A 50 -8.71 -12.96 5.28
CA ARG A 50 -8.77 -12.03 4.13
C ARG A 50 -7.82 -12.46 3.03
N ALA A 51 -8.37 -12.95 1.92
CA ALA A 51 -7.60 -13.33 0.75
C ALA A 51 -6.89 -12.11 0.12
N VAL A 52 -5.75 -12.37 -0.53
CA VAL A 52 -4.97 -11.40 -1.28
C VAL A 52 -4.46 -12.08 -2.54
N TYR A 53 -4.36 -11.33 -3.63
CA TYR A 53 -3.76 -11.78 -4.88
C TYR A 53 -2.31 -11.31 -4.95
N VAL A 54 -1.45 -12.15 -5.54
CA VAL A 54 -0.06 -11.79 -5.85
C VAL A 54 0.02 -11.59 -7.36
N LEU A 55 0.47 -10.40 -7.78
CA LEU A 55 0.76 -10.10 -9.17
C LEU A 55 2.26 -10.34 -9.42
N GLU A 56 2.59 -11.44 -10.08
CA GLU A 56 3.95 -11.77 -10.46
C GLU A 56 4.25 -11.20 -11.86
N LEU A 57 5.14 -10.20 -11.92
CA LEU A 57 5.51 -9.52 -13.17
C LEU A 57 6.75 -10.13 -13.86
N GLY A 58 7.34 -11.17 -13.24
CA GLY A 58 8.60 -11.77 -13.68
C GLY A 58 9.83 -10.95 -13.26
N GLU A 59 10.99 -11.34 -13.79
CA GLU A 59 12.26 -10.67 -13.55
C GLU A 59 12.41 -9.45 -14.47
N LEU A 60 11.92 -8.31 -14.00
CA LEU A 60 11.95 -7.03 -14.73
C LEU A 60 12.75 -5.98 -13.94
N SER A 61 13.33 -5.02 -14.64
CA SER A 61 13.81 -3.80 -13.98
C SER A 61 12.64 -3.04 -13.35
N VAL A 62 12.90 -2.25 -12.31
CA VAL A 62 11.87 -1.48 -11.60
C VAL A 62 11.02 -0.62 -12.57
N PRO A 63 11.60 0.17 -13.52
CA PRO A 63 10.81 0.91 -14.50
C PRO A 63 9.92 0.03 -15.39
N ALA A 64 10.43 -1.14 -15.81
CA ALA A 64 9.68 -2.07 -16.64
C ALA A 64 8.54 -2.74 -15.86
N ALA A 65 8.75 -3.05 -14.57
CA ALA A 65 7.72 -3.57 -13.68
C ALA A 65 6.62 -2.53 -13.41
N VAL A 66 6.98 -1.26 -13.24
CA VAL A 66 6.01 -0.16 -13.12
C VAL A 66 5.18 -0.02 -14.39
N ALA A 67 5.81 -0.07 -15.57
CA ALA A 67 5.11 -0.02 -16.84
C ALA A 67 4.14 -1.21 -17.01
N ALA A 68 4.58 -2.42 -16.64
CA ALA A 68 3.73 -3.61 -16.65
C ALA A 68 2.54 -3.50 -15.69
N LEU A 69 2.73 -2.95 -14.48
CA LEU A 69 1.63 -2.68 -13.56
C LEU A 69 0.63 -1.67 -14.15
N GLY A 70 1.12 -0.61 -14.79
CA GLY A 70 0.24 0.35 -15.48
C GLY A 70 -0.62 -0.32 -16.55
N GLY A 71 -0.01 -1.17 -17.39
CA GLY A 71 -0.74 -1.96 -18.38
C GLY A 71 -1.79 -2.89 -17.75
N PHE A 72 -1.47 -3.54 -16.63
CA PHE A 72 -2.42 -4.38 -15.89
C PHE A 72 -3.61 -3.59 -15.34
N ILE A 73 -3.38 -2.40 -14.78
CA ILE A 73 -4.45 -1.53 -14.28
C ILE A 73 -5.34 -1.06 -15.44
N ASP A 74 -4.74 -0.65 -16.56
CA ASP A 74 -5.48 -0.18 -17.73
C ASP A 74 -6.29 -1.30 -18.41
N GLU A 75 -5.77 -2.53 -18.43
CA GLU A 75 -6.51 -3.71 -18.89
C GLU A 75 -7.71 -4.00 -17.98
N ASP A 76 -7.54 -3.93 -16.66
CA ASP A 76 -8.65 -4.13 -15.71
C ASP A 76 -9.80 -3.13 -15.90
N ILE A 77 -9.45 -1.87 -16.20
CA ILE A 77 -10.40 -0.78 -16.48
C ILE A 77 -11.05 -0.95 -17.87
N SER A 78 -10.29 -1.36 -18.89
CA SER A 78 -10.76 -1.39 -20.28
C SER A 78 -11.57 -2.64 -20.66
N LEU A 79 -11.49 -3.73 -19.89
CA LEU A 79 -12.24 -4.97 -20.13
C LEU A 79 -13.76 -4.87 -19.87
N GLY A 80 -14.32 -3.67 -19.81
CA GLY A 80 -15.77 -3.46 -19.69
C GLY A 80 -16.36 -3.93 -18.36
N ASN A 81 -15.52 -4.15 -17.33
CA ASN A 81 -16.03 -4.34 -15.99
C ASN A 81 -16.63 -3.01 -15.55
N THR A 82 -17.90 -3.02 -15.16
CA THR A 82 -18.58 -1.84 -14.58
C THR A 82 -17.80 -1.27 -13.39
N TYR A 83 -16.97 -2.11 -12.73
CA TYR A 83 -16.17 -1.77 -11.57
C TYR A 83 -14.74 -2.32 -11.69
N GLN A 84 -13.75 -1.53 -11.25
CA GLN A 84 -12.36 -1.95 -11.13
C GLN A 84 -12.24 -3.17 -10.19
N LYS A 85 -11.54 -4.24 -10.59
CA LYS A 85 -11.42 -5.47 -9.79
C LYS A 85 -10.43 -5.31 -8.64
N PHE A 86 -9.34 -4.56 -8.87
CA PHE A 86 -8.28 -4.36 -7.88
C PHE A 86 -8.26 -2.92 -7.39
N PHE A 87 -8.66 -2.74 -6.13
CA PHE A 87 -8.76 -1.42 -5.49
C PHE A 87 -7.44 -0.95 -4.87
N SER A 88 -6.56 -1.86 -4.48
CA SER A 88 -5.37 -1.51 -3.71
C SER A 88 -4.18 -2.39 -4.02
N TYR A 89 -3.00 -1.76 -4.08
CA TYR A 89 -1.74 -2.38 -4.44
C TYR A 89 -0.71 -2.07 -3.36
N LEU A 90 -0.13 -3.11 -2.77
CA LEU A 90 1.09 -3.01 -1.97
C LEU A 90 2.27 -3.17 -2.93
N VAL A 91 3.18 -2.19 -2.96
CA VAL A 91 4.31 -2.18 -3.90
C VAL A 91 5.65 -2.44 -3.19
N PRO A 92 6.67 -2.97 -3.90
CA PRO A 92 8.02 -3.17 -3.37
C PRO A 92 8.66 -1.87 -2.84
N ARG A 93 9.60 -1.96 -1.89
CA ARG A 93 10.25 -0.76 -1.30
C ARG A 93 11.04 0.03 -2.32
N GLU A 94 11.68 -0.65 -3.26
CA GLU A 94 12.55 -0.02 -4.26
C GLU A 94 11.79 0.93 -5.20
N TRP A 95 10.46 0.85 -5.24
CA TRP A 95 9.60 1.74 -6.03
C TRP A 95 9.48 3.15 -5.41
N ASP A 96 9.86 3.32 -4.13
CA ASP A 96 9.87 4.61 -3.42
C ASP A 96 10.62 5.72 -4.17
N THR A 97 11.77 5.37 -4.74
CA THR A 97 12.63 6.29 -5.47
C THR A 97 12.40 6.27 -6.98
N GLU A 98 11.52 5.39 -7.49
CA GLU A 98 11.27 5.26 -8.92
C GLU A 98 10.35 6.39 -9.42
N GLN A 99 10.88 7.21 -10.32
CA GLN A 99 10.13 8.34 -10.87
C GLN A 99 8.98 7.89 -11.77
N ALA A 100 9.14 6.80 -12.51
CA ALA A 100 8.06 6.22 -13.32
C ALA A 100 6.86 5.83 -12.44
N PHE A 101 7.10 5.35 -11.21
CA PHE A 101 6.03 4.97 -10.30
C PHE A 101 5.28 6.19 -9.76
N LYS A 102 5.98 7.28 -9.45
CA LYS A 102 5.33 8.55 -9.08
C LYS A 102 4.47 9.12 -10.21
N THR A 103 4.92 8.97 -11.46
CA THR A 103 4.12 9.30 -12.64
C THR A 103 2.88 8.42 -12.75
N LEU A 104 3.01 7.09 -12.53
CA LEU A 104 1.88 6.17 -12.51
C LEU A 104 0.86 6.55 -11.43
N ALA A 105 1.33 6.81 -10.20
CA ALA A 105 0.47 7.25 -9.10
C ALA A 105 -0.29 8.55 -9.45
N ASN A 106 0.36 9.49 -10.15
CA ASN A 106 -0.26 10.74 -10.57
C ASN A 106 -1.43 10.55 -11.55
N ASN A 107 -1.40 9.50 -12.38
CA ASN A 107 -2.47 9.20 -13.34
C ASN A 107 -3.79 8.81 -12.65
N TYR A 108 -3.73 8.37 -11.39
CA TYR A 108 -4.87 7.82 -10.64
C TYR A 108 -5.28 8.72 -9.45
N THR A 109 -5.13 10.03 -9.60
CA THR A 109 -5.46 11.02 -8.54
C THR A 109 -6.89 11.55 -8.61
N SER A 110 -7.63 11.26 -9.69
CA SER A 110 -9.05 11.65 -9.81
C SER A 110 -9.89 10.96 -8.72
N PRO A 111 -10.93 11.62 -8.16
CA PRO A 111 -11.88 10.98 -7.25
C PRO A 111 -12.59 9.75 -7.84
N GLY A 112 -12.72 9.69 -9.17
CA GLY A 112 -13.26 8.51 -9.86
C GLY A 112 -12.25 7.37 -10.05
N SER A 113 -10.97 7.61 -9.75
CA SER A 113 -9.97 6.55 -9.76
C SER A 113 -10.04 5.76 -8.45
N LEU A 114 -10.33 4.47 -8.57
CA LEU A 114 -10.49 3.56 -7.45
C LEU A 114 -9.16 2.90 -7.04
N VAL A 115 -8.06 3.21 -7.72
CA VAL A 115 -6.72 2.69 -7.43
C VAL A 115 -6.15 3.33 -6.17
N LYS A 116 -5.66 2.54 -5.23
CA LYS A 116 -4.86 2.98 -4.07
C LYS A 116 -3.50 2.26 -4.01
N PHE A 117 -2.44 2.99 -3.71
CA PHE A 117 -1.09 2.45 -3.55
C PHE A 117 -0.65 2.53 -2.09
N PHE A 118 -0.16 1.42 -1.55
CA PHE A 118 0.51 1.34 -0.25
C PHE A 118 2.01 1.31 -0.49
N VAL A 119 2.69 2.37 -0.08
CA VAL A 119 4.09 2.63 -0.40
C VAL A 119 4.90 2.66 0.88
N THR A 120 5.97 1.87 0.91
CA THR A 120 7.00 2.00 1.94
C THR A 120 8.03 3.03 1.48
N THR A 121 8.26 4.06 2.29
CA THR A 121 9.26 5.11 2.05
C THR A 121 10.23 5.20 3.22
N THR A 122 11.27 6.04 3.12
CA THR A 122 12.29 6.20 4.16
C THR A 122 12.34 7.64 4.68
N ILE A 123 13.03 7.85 5.81
CA ILE A 123 13.29 9.20 6.33
C ILE A 123 14.05 10.08 5.32
N ALA A 124 14.86 9.47 4.45
CA ALA A 124 15.63 10.20 3.45
C ALA A 124 14.83 10.57 2.19
N THR A 125 13.70 9.90 1.94
CA THR A 125 13.01 9.93 0.64
C THR A 125 11.55 10.37 0.71
N TYR A 126 10.93 10.34 1.91
CA TYR A 126 9.51 10.65 2.05
C TYR A 126 9.15 12.08 1.58
N ASP A 127 10.05 13.05 1.72
CA ASP A 127 9.79 14.44 1.31
C ASP A 127 9.45 14.55 -0.19
N ALA A 128 9.98 13.64 -1.02
CA ALA A 128 9.68 13.59 -2.46
C ALA A 128 8.24 13.10 -2.76
N TRP A 129 7.54 12.54 -1.78
CA TRP A 129 6.12 12.18 -1.87
C TRP A 129 5.20 13.29 -1.38
N VAL A 130 5.61 14.04 -0.36
CA VAL A 130 4.82 15.08 0.31
C VAL A 130 4.36 16.16 -0.67
N SER A 131 5.22 16.54 -1.62
CA SER A 131 4.92 17.57 -2.62
C SER A 131 3.76 17.17 -3.55
N GLY A 132 3.59 15.88 -3.82
CA GLY A 132 2.58 15.37 -4.75
C GLY A 132 1.16 15.35 -4.19
N LYS A 133 0.98 15.38 -2.86
CA LYS A 133 -0.33 15.38 -2.18
C LYS A 133 -1.32 14.37 -2.75
N TYR A 134 -0.85 13.16 -3.02
CA TYR A 134 -1.59 12.14 -3.74
C TYR A 134 -2.79 11.60 -2.92
N PRO A 135 -4.04 11.71 -3.40
CA PRO A 135 -5.23 11.16 -2.73
C PRO A 135 -5.35 9.63 -2.81
N ASN A 136 -4.47 9.00 -3.58
CA ASN A 136 -4.42 7.58 -3.84
C ASN A 136 -3.17 6.89 -3.26
N VAL A 137 -2.28 7.61 -2.56
CA VAL A 137 -1.06 7.01 -2.00
C VAL A 137 -1.10 7.05 -0.47
N PHE A 138 -1.04 5.87 0.11
CA PHE A 138 -0.79 5.62 1.53
C PHE A 138 0.71 5.35 1.70
N ALA A 139 1.48 6.41 1.99
CA ALA A 139 2.92 6.29 2.20
C ALA A 139 3.23 6.12 3.70
N GLY A 140 4.15 5.24 4.04
CA GLY A 140 4.64 5.13 5.42
C GLY A 140 6.09 4.71 5.54
N VAL A 141 6.68 5.06 6.67
CA VAL A 141 8.08 4.77 7.00
C VAL A 141 8.19 3.62 7.99
N GLU A 142 9.22 2.81 7.82
CA GLU A 142 9.53 1.69 8.71
C GLU A 142 10.49 2.13 9.82
N ALA A 143 10.37 1.51 10.99
CA ALA A 143 11.27 1.76 12.11
C ALA A 143 12.71 1.33 11.74
N PRO A 144 13.76 1.99 12.27
CA PRO A 144 15.14 1.65 11.94
C PRO A 144 15.57 0.24 12.38
N SER A 145 14.81 -0.41 13.27
CA SER A 145 15.11 -1.72 13.83
C SER A 145 14.07 -2.78 13.48
N ILE A 146 13.44 -2.69 12.29
CA ILE A 146 12.51 -3.74 11.84
C ILE A 146 13.20 -5.11 11.76
N GLY A 147 12.43 -6.17 11.93
CA GLY A 147 12.92 -7.54 11.73
C GLY A 147 13.19 -7.84 10.25
N ALA A 148 14.09 -8.78 9.96
CA ALA A 148 14.41 -9.19 8.59
C ALA A 148 13.22 -9.81 7.82
N THR A 149 12.16 -10.20 8.52
CA THR A 149 10.93 -10.78 7.96
C THR A 149 9.76 -9.79 7.91
N GLU A 150 9.99 -8.52 8.24
CA GLU A 150 8.93 -7.51 8.33
C GLU A 150 8.82 -6.67 7.06
N PHE A 151 7.58 -6.38 6.64
CA PHE A 151 7.23 -5.34 5.68
C PHE A 151 6.10 -4.49 6.25
N SER A 152 6.42 -3.39 6.94
CA SER A 152 5.46 -2.78 7.87
C SER A 152 4.20 -2.26 7.18
N MET A 153 4.27 -1.83 5.92
CA MET A 153 3.10 -1.36 5.15
C MET A 153 2.15 -2.47 4.69
N ALA A 154 2.55 -3.75 4.80
CA ALA A 154 1.64 -4.87 4.58
C ALA A 154 0.57 -4.96 5.68
N ALA A 155 0.87 -4.50 6.90
CA ALA A 155 -0.09 -4.49 8.00
C ALA A 155 -1.27 -3.51 7.77
N PRO A 156 -1.06 -2.21 7.49
CA PRO A 156 -2.16 -1.32 7.15
C PRO A 156 -2.84 -1.70 5.84
N PHE A 157 -2.13 -2.27 4.87
CA PHE A 157 -2.73 -2.81 3.65
C PHE A 157 -3.77 -3.90 3.97
N GLN A 158 -3.42 -4.91 4.77
CA GLN A 158 -4.37 -5.92 5.22
C GLN A 158 -5.53 -5.31 6.02
N SER A 159 -5.20 -4.41 6.95
CA SER A 159 -6.21 -3.77 7.80
C SER A 159 -7.22 -2.95 7.00
N SER A 160 -6.83 -2.38 5.86
CA SER A 160 -7.74 -1.66 4.97
C SER A 160 -8.85 -2.55 4.40
N LEU A 161 -8.57 -3.85 4.24
CA LEU A 161 -9.52 -4.88 3.78
C LEU A 161 -10.42 -5.41 4.91
N ALA A 162 -10.10 -5.11 6.16
CA ALA A 162 -10.90 -5.53 7.30
C ALA A 162 -12.18 -4.69 7.48
N ASN A 163 -12.34 -3.62 6.71
CA ASN A 163 -13.53 -2.78 6.74
C ASN A 163 -14.72 -3.53 6.13
N ASP A 164 -15.71 -3.83 6.96
CA ASP A 164 -17.00 -4.41 6.55
C ASP A 164 -18.13 -3.45 6.97
N PRO A 165 -18.26 -2.30 6.29
CA PRO A 165 -19.25 -1.30 6.64
C PRO A 165 -20.66 -1.77 6.27
N GLY A 166 -21.63 -1.40 7.11
CA GLY A 166 -23.04 -1.68 6.88
C GLY A 166 -23.91 -0.51 7.33
N SER A 167 -25.22 -0.63 7.18
CA SER A 167 -26.18 0.40 7.60
C SER A 167 -26.06 0.77 9.08
N SER A 168 -25.57 -0.16 9.91
CA SER A 168 -25.35 0.05 11.35
C SER A 168 -23.90 0.40 11.72
N ASN A 169 -22.93 0.17 10.81
CA ASN A 169 -21.49 0.31 11.09
C ASN A 169 -20.81 1.13 9.99
N MET A 170 -20.44 2.36 10.34
CA MET A 170 -19.66 3.22 9.44
C MET A 170 -18.21 2.73 9.33
N VAL A 171 -17.55 3.07 8.23
CA VAL A 171 -16.14 2.73 8.00
C VAL A 171 -15.26 3.38 9.06
N PRO A 172 -14.58 2.60 9.93
CA PRO A 172 -13.77 3.17 10.98
C PRO A 172 -12.50 3.80 10.40
N PRO A 173 -11.93 4.85 11.04
CA PRO A 173 -10.65 5.40 10.62
C PRO A 173 -9.55 4.33 10.71
N MET A 174 -8.51 4.48 9.88
CA MET A 174 -7.31 3.64 9.98
C MET A 174 -6.35 4.12 11.07
N ALA A 175 -6.43 5.39 11.45
CA ALA A 175 -5.66 5.96 12.54
C ALA A 175 -5.83 5.13 13.83
N TYR A 176 -4.72 4.87 14.50
CA TYR A 176 -4.62 4.21 15.81
C TYR A 176 -5.11 2.75 15.87
N ARG A 177 -5.35 2.11 14.72
CA ARG A 177 -5.62 0.67 14.71
C ARG A 177 -4.44 -0.10 15.24
N TYR A 178 -4.70 -1.13 16.05
CA TYR A 178 -3.67 -2.05 16.50
C TYR A 178 -3.07 -2.81 15.32
N MET A 179 -1.75 -2.93 15.33
CA MET A 179 -0.97 -3.62 14.32
C MET A 179 -0.12 -4.71 14.97
N TYR A 180 -0.08 -5.87 14.36
CA TYR A 180 0.62 -7.05 14.87
C TYR A 180 1.82 -7.41 13.96
N GLY A 181 2.82 -8.14 14.46
CA GLY A 181 3.95 -8.56 13.62
C GLY A 181 4.74 -7.42 12.94
N VAL A 182 4.66 -6.20 13.50
CA VAL A 182 5.37 -5.00 13.03
C VAL A 182 6.22 -4.40 14.14
N THR A 183 7.12 -3.47 13.82
CA THR A 183 8.01 -2.79 14.76
C THR A 183 7.62 -1.33 14.90
N ALA A 184 7.49 -0.87 16.14
CA ALA A 184 7.15 0.53 16.41
C ALA A 184 8.37 1.42 16.27
N TYR A 185 8.18 2.61 15.68
CA TYR A 185 9.19 3.64 15.58
C TYR A 185 9.55 4.14 16.98
N PRO A 186 10.85 4.19 17.35
CA PRO A 186 11.26 4.57 18.70
C PRO A 186 10.93 6.04 18.99
N ILE A 187 10.19 6.30 20.07
CA ILE A 187 9.83 7.67 20.50
C ILE A 187 11.06 8.43 21.02
N ALA A 188 11.90 7.74 21.79
CA ALA A 188 13.12 8.30 22.36
C ALA A 188 14.03 8.81 21.23
N GLY A 189 14.40 10.09 21.30
CA GLY A 189 15.26 10.73 20.29
C GLY A 189 14.56 11.15 18.99
N ASN A 190 13.33 10.71 18.70
CA ASN A 190 12.66 10.97 17.41
C ASN A 190 11.40 11.83 17.51
N SER A 191 11.09 12.42 18.67
CA SER A 191 9.82 13.17 18.87
C SER A 191 9.58 14.27 17.84
N THR A 192 10.63 15.00 17.42
CA THR A 192 10.51 16.02 16.36
C THR A 192 10.25 15.39 15.00
N LEU A 193 10.97 14.33 14.66
CA LEU A 193 10.79 13.59 13.41
C LEU A 193 9.35 13.06 13.28
N LEU A 194 8.85 12.37 14.32
CA LEU A 194 7.51 11.79 14.31
C LEU A 194 6.41 12.86 14.16
N LYS A 195 6.59 14.05 14.76
CA LYS A 195 5.70 15.20 14.54
C LYS A 195 5.74 15.70 13.09
N THR A 196 6.93 15.75 12.48
CA THR A 196 7.09 16.13 11.07
C THR A 196 6.41 15.12 10.14
N LEU A 197 6.60 13.82 10.37
CA LEU A 197 5.94 12.77 9.60
C LEU A 197 4.41 12.88 9.68
N LYS A 198 3.85 13.07 10.88
CA LYS A 198 2.40 13.32 11.07
C LYS A 198 1.91 14.54 10.31
N LYS A 199 2.63 15.65 10.40
CA LYS A 199 2.29 16.91 9.71
C LYS A 199 2.29 16.72 8.19
N ASN A 200 3.18 15.88 7.69
CA ASN A 200 3.34 15.58 6.27
C ASN A 200 2.52 14.36 5.82
N HIS A 201 1.62 13.85 6.68
CA HIS A 201 0.73 12.71 6.38
C HIS A 201 1.46 11.42 6.03
N ILE A 202 2.68 11.25 6.54
CA ILE A 202 3.44 10.01 6.44
C ILE A 202 3.07 9.10 7.60
N ASN A 203 2.64 7.90 7.27
CA ASN A 203 2.21 6.89 8.22
C ASN A 203 3.43 6.20 8.85
N TYR A 204 3.29 5.72 10.08
CA TYR A 204 4.30 4.88 10.72
C TYR A 204 3.65 4.04 11.81
N ILE A 205 4.36 3.02 12.29
CA ILE A 205 3.89 2.23 13.43
C ILE A 205 4.38 2.90 14.72
N GLY A 206 3.47 3.32 15.59
CA GLY A 206 3.76 3.84 16.92
C GLY A 206 3.49 2.82 18.03
N THR A 207 3.69 3.24 19.27
CA THR A 207 3.27 2.49 20.46
C THR A 207 1.97 3.07 20.99
N ALA A 208 0.93 2.25 21.12
CA ALA A 208 -0.26 2.56 21.90
C ALA A 208 0.08 2.33 23.38
N ALA A 209 0.46 3.38 24.10
CA ALA A 209 0.64 3.32 25.55
C ALA A 209 -0.61 3.88 26.23
N GLU A 210 -1.63 3.04 26.38
CA GLU A 210 -2.79 3.34 27.22
C GLU A 210 -2.97 2.22 28.25
N GLY A 211 -2.90 2.57 29.54
CA GLY A 211 -3.27 1.65 30.63
C GLY A 211 -2.32 0.46 30.91
N GLY A 212 -1.06 0.50 30.48
CA GLY A 212 -0.06 -0.54 30.81
C GLY A 212 0.05 -1.70 29.82
N LEU A 213 -0.68 -1.65 28.70
CA LEU A 213 -0.48 -2.53 27.55
C LEU A 213 0.35 -1.81 26.49
N SER A 214 1.53 -2.35 26.16
CA SER A 214 2.42 -1.79 25.14
C SER A 214 2.10 -2.37 23.76
N ASN A 215 0.91 -2.09 23.24
CA ASN A 215 0.52 -2.53 21.90
C ASN A 215 1.09 -1.60 20.82
N LYS A 216 1.19 -2.08 19.59
CA LYS A 216 1.66 -1.27 18.44
C LYS A 216 0.45 -0.77 17.67
N MET A 217 0.52 0.44 17.14
CA MET A 217 -0.60 1.07 16.44
C MET A 217 -0.16 1.80 15.18
N LEU A 218 -1.04 1.88 14.19
CA LEU A 218 -0.84 2.74 13.03
C LEU A 218 -1.03 4.21 13.41
N GLU A 219 -0.05 5.04 13.13
CA GLU A 219 -0.10 6.47 13.35
C GLU A 219 -0.51 7.20 12.06
N ALA A 220 -1.40 8.19 12.20
CA ALA A 220 -2.08 8.96 11.14
C ALA A 220 -3.18 8.21 10.36
N GLY A 221 -2.87 7.15 9.61
CA GLY A 221 -3.85 6.45 8.75
C GLY A 221 -4.41 7.32 7.61
N HIS A 222 -3.59 8.18 7.04
CA HIS A 222 -3.95 9.16 6.01
C HIS A 222 -3.34 8.83 4.65
N MET A 223 -4.02 9.30 3.59
CA MET A 223 -3.40 9.46 2.27
C MET A 223 -2.53 10.73 2.25
N LEU A 224 -1.67 10.88 1.25
CA LEU A 224 -0.75 12.02 1.14
C LEU A 224 -1.44 13.38 0.92
N ASP A 225 -2.70 13.40 0.50
CA ASP A 225 -3.52 14.62 0.45
C ASP A 225 -3.99 15.09 1.84
N GLY A 226 -3.71 14.32 2.89
CA GLY A 226 -4.05 14.60 4.27
C GLY A 226 -5.44 14.15 4.70
N LYS A 227 -6.22 13.56 3.79
CA LYS A 227 -7.51 12.95 4.15
C LYS A 227 -7.28 11.55 4.73
N PRO A 228 -8.07 11.15 5.73
CA PRO A 228 -7.97 9.80 6.28
C PRO A 228 -8.44 8.77 5.25
N PHE A 229 -7.94 7.53 5.33
CA PHE A 229 -8.29 6.48 4.37
C PHE A 229 -9.81 6.25 4.25
N ASN A 230 -10.55 6.32 5.37
CA ASN A 230 -11.99 6.13 5.37
C ASN A 230 -12.75 7.21 4.58
N TYR A 231 -12.23 8.43 4.45
CA TYR A 231 -12.77 9.45 3.56
C TYR A 231 -12.72 8.98 2.10
N TRP A 232 -11.55 8.52 1.65
CA TRP A 232 -11.37 8.05 0.28
C TRP A 232 -12.08 6.74 -0.01
N TYR A 233 -12.24 5.89 1.00
CA TYR A 233 -13.13 4.73 0.91
C TYR A 233 -14.59 5.16 0.68
N SER A 234 -15.09 6.17 1.41
CA SER A 234 -16.45 6.69 1.20
C SER A 234 -16.63 7.30 -0.19
N VAL A 235 -15.64 8.05 -0.69
CA VAL A 235 -15.67 8.59 -2.06
C VAL A 235 -15.76 7.47 -3.10
N ALA A 236 -14.93 6.42 -2.95
CA ALA A 236 -14.98 5.24 -3.81
C ALA A 236 -16.34 4.51 -3.74
N TRP A 237 -16.90 4.36 -2.54
CA TRP A 237 -18.23 3.77 -2.36
C TRP A 237 -19.29 4.57 -3.12
N CYS A 238 -19.28 5.90 -3.03
CA CYS A 238 -20.19 6.74 -3.80
C CYS A 238 -19.99 6.59 -5.31
N ALA A 239 -18.73 6.56 -5.78
CA ALA A 239 -18.42 6.39 -7.20
C ALA A 239 -18.95 5.05 -7.75
N LEU A 240 -18.95 3.99 -6.95
CA LEU A 240 -19.46 2.67 -7.33
C LEU A 240 -20.98 2.55 -7.24
N ASN A 241 -21.60 3.06 -6.17
CA ASN A 241 -23.01 2.77 -5.86
C ASN A 241 -23.98 3.83 -6.39
N LEU A 242 -23.53 5.08 -6.59
CA LEU A 242 -24.44 6.18 -6.94
C LEU A 242 -25.06 5.98 -8.33
N GLU A 243 -24.32 5.44 -9.30
CA GLU A 243 -24.84 5.19 -10.64
C GLU A 243 -25.97 4.16 -10.62
N LEU A 244 -25.76 3.02 -9.94
CA LEU A 244 -26.77 1.98 -9.82
C LEU A 244 -28.01 2.48 -9.06
N ASN A 245 -27.80 3.23 -7.97
CA ASN A 245 -28.89 3.78 -7.19
C ASN A 245 -29.68 4.84 -7.97
N LEU A 246 -29.01 5.70 -8.74
CA LEU A 246 -29.67 6.69 -9.59
C LEU A 246 -30.43 6.01 -10.74
N ALA A 247 -29.86 4.99 -11.37
CA ALA A 247 -30.53 4.21 -12.41
C ALA A 247 -31.79 3.53 -11.86
N ASN A 248 -31.70 2.89 -10.68
CA ASN A 248 -32.85 2.29 -10.00
C ASN A 248 -33.92 3.32 -9.65
N GLU A 249 -33.53 4.50 -9.16
CA GLU A 249 -34.47 5.58 -8.82
C GLU A 249 -35.17 6.13 -10.06
N VAL A 250 -34.45 6.31 -11.17
CA VAL A 250 -35.03 6.76 -12.45
C VAL A 250 -35.98 5.69 -12.99
N ILE A 251 -35.62 4.42 -12.97
CA ILE A 251 -36.50 3.32 -13.43
C ILE A 251 -37.75 3.25 -12.56
N ASN A 252 -37.60 3.22 -11.23
CA ASN A 252 -38.74 3.14 -10.31
C ASN A 252 -39.62 4.39 -10.35
N GLY A 253 -39.03 5.58 -10.49
CA GLY A 253 -39.75 6.84 -10.63
C GLY A 253 -40.42 7.03 -12.00
N SER A 254 -39.87 6.43 -13.06
CA SER A 254 -40.44 6.46 -14.42
C SER A 254 -41.45 5.35 -14.67
N ASN A 255 -41.41 4.28 -13.87
CA ASN A 255 -42.37 3.18 -13.96
C ASN A 255 -43.68 3.57 -13.29
N THR A 256 -44.65 3.96 -14.10
CA THR A 256 -46.00 4.34 -13.65
C THR A 256 -47.02 3.35 -14.20
N THR A 257 -48.21 3.31 -13.59
CA THR A 257 -49.34 2.51 -14.11
C THR A 257 -49.79 2.91 -15.52
N VAL A 258 -49.35 4.07 -16.03
CA VAL A 258 -49.71 4.57 -17.37
C VAL A 258 -48.64 4.23 -18.41
N ASN A 259 -47.35 4.24 -18.05
CA ASN A 259 -46.23 3.89 -18.93
C ASN A 259 -45.28 2.90 -18.23
N PRO A 260 -45.61 1.61 -18.23
CA PRO A 260 -44.73 0.59 -17.68
C PRO A 260 -43.51 0.41 -18.61
N LEU A 261 -42.31 0.47 -18.02
CA LEU A 261 -41.09 0.05 -18.69
C LEU A 261 -40.93 -1.46 -18.45
N TYR A 262 -41.03 -2.26 -19.53
CA TYR A 262 -40.78 -3.70 -19.53
C TYR A 262 -39.30 -4.00 -19.78
#